data_AF-I3EJ53-F1
#
_entry.id   AF-I3EJ53-F1
#
_cell.length_a   1.000
_cell.length_b   1.000
_cell.length_c   1.000
_cell.angle_alpha   90.00
_cell.angle_beta   90.00
_cell.angle_gamma   90.00
#
_symmetry.space_group_name_H-M   'P 1'
#
loop_
_entity.id
_entity.type
_entity.pdbx_description
1 polymer ?
#
loop_
_entity_poly.entity_id
_entity_poly.type
_entity_poly.pdbx_seq_one_letter_code
_entity_poly.pdbx_strand_id
1 'polypeptide(L)'
;MKAINIDRNSEDAFYRYKMPEIEVKIEGRGNGIKTVLVNIEEIARSLDRDPKHITKYLSYDLGTLSSVDEVNAKYIINGSHTAEKVQACIFKFIEEFILCKSCERNPETVLFTDANRKHIQQRCKACGKINTIKTQNKLGKILLKELPDKAESDRLEPQDFEEMDDFEVDYAFGK
;
A
#
# COMPACT_ATOMS: atom_id res chain seq x y z
N MET A 1 16.12 10.61 10.16
CA MET A 1 14.68 10.27 10.02
C MET A 1 14.24 9.52 11.26
N LYS A 2 13.08 9.85 11.82
CA LYS A 2 12.53 9.18 13.00
C LYS A 2 11.87 7.87 12.53
N ALA A 3 12.34 6.75 13.05
CA ALA A 3 11.76 5.44 12.76
C ALA A 3 10.60 5.17 13.73
N ILE A 4 9.46 4.79 13.17
CA ILE A 4 8.23 4.47 13.90
C ILE A 4 7.89 2.98 13.71
N ASN A 5 7.26 2.39 14.71
CA ASN A 5 6.82 1.00 14.65
C ASN A 5 5.71 0.84 13.60
N ILE A 6 5.77 -0.24 12.82
CA ILE A 6 4.77 -0.53 11.78
C ILE A 6 3.39 -0.81 12.41
N ASP A 7 3.35 -1.58 13.51
CA ASP A 7 2.13 -1.69 14.32
C ASP A 7 2.05 -0.50 15.29
N ARG A 8 1.02 0.34 15.10
CA ARG A 8 0.72 1.48 15.98
C ARG A 8 0.48 1.06 17.43
N ASN A 9 0.02 -0.17 17.66
CA ASN A 9 -0.30 -0.66 19.01
C ASN A 9 0.92 -1.23 19.74
N SER A 10 2.07 -1.36 19.07
CA SER A 10 3.30 -1.84 19.68
C SER A 10 4.11 -0.66 20.23
N GLU A 11 4.20 -0.55 21.55
CA GLU A 11 5.05 0.42 22.26
C GLU A 11 6.48 -0.09 22.50
N ASP A 12 6.83 -1.27 21.97
CA ASP A 12 8.15 -1.86 22.15
C ASP A 12 9.23 -1.05 21.40
N ALA A 13 10.19 -0.52 22.16
CA ALA A 13 11.33 0.21 21.62
C ALA A 13 12.23 -0.67 20.72
N PHE A 14 12.24 -1.98 20.97
CA PHE A 14 13.01 -2.98 20.22
C PHE A 14 12.18 -3.71 19.16
N TYR A 15 11.01 -3.18 18.81
CA TYR A 15 10.18 -3.76 17.76
C TYR A 15 10.97 -3.92 16.46
N ARG A 16 10.95 -5.12 15.91
CA ARG A 16 11.80 -5.51 14.76
C ARG A 16 11.48 -4.74 13.48
N TYR A 17 10.20 -4.47 13.23
CA TYR A 17 9.74 -3.89 11.97
C TYR A 17 9.42 -2.40 12.12
N LYS A 18 10.25 -1.55 11.53
CA LYS A 18 10.11 -0.09 11.61
C LYS A 18 10.01 0.51 10.21
N MET A 19 9.35 1.65 10.11
CA MET A 19 9.28 2.47 8.89
C MET A 19 9.62 3.93 9.23
N PRO A 20 10.08 4.74 8.27
CA PRO A 20 10.23 6.17 8.49
C PRO A 20 8.86 6.85 8.63
N GLU A 21 8.82 7.96 9.38
CA GLU A 21 7.64 8.82 9.45
C GLU A 21 7.37 9.52 8.11
N ILE A 22 6.09 9.64 7.70
CA ILE A 22 5.74 10.25 6.41
C ILE A 22 6.14 11.74 6.35
N GLU A 23 6.85 12.09 5.29
CA GLU A 23 7.18 13.46 4.94
C GLU A 23 6.28 13.91 3.80
N VAL A 24 5.50 14.96 4.05
CA VAL A 24 4.60 15.54 3.06
C VAL A 24 4.98 16.98 2.76
N LYS A 25 4.94 17.34 1.49
CA LYS A 25 5.18 18.70 1.02
C LYS A 25 3.93 19.23 0.33
N ILE A 26 3.38 20.32 0.85
CA ILE A 26 2.23 20.98 0.24
C ILE A 26 2.75 21.90 -0.88
N GLU A 27 2.30 21.65 -2.11
CA GLU A 27 2.58 22.47 -3.29
C GLU A 27 1.29 23.14 -3.78
N GLY A 28 1.42 24.32 -4.39
CA GLY A 28 0.27 25.09 -4.90
C GLY A 28 -0.38 26.03 -3.88
N ARG A 29 -1.28 26.90 -4.37
CA ARG A 29 -2.06 27.86 -3.59
C ARG A 29 -3.48 27.95 -4.16
N GLY A 30 -4.49 28.16 -3.30
CA GLY A 30 -5.89 28.26 -3.71
C GLY A 30 -6.46 26.93 -4.24
N ASN A 31 -7.19 26.97 -5.35
CA ASN A 31 -7.92 25.82 -5.90
C ASN A 31 -7.02 24.71 -6.49
N GLY A 32 -5.70 24.92 -6.56
CA GLY A 32 -4.71 23.97 -7.07
C GLY A 32 -3.77 23.42 -6.01
N ILE A 33 -4.17 23.41 -4.74
CA ILE A 33 -3.35 22.87 -3.65
C ILE A 33 -3.24 21.34 -3.76
N LYS A 34 -2.02 20.84 -3.66
CA LYS A 34 -1.68 19.42 -3.76
C LYS A 34 -0.66 19.05 -2.70
N THR A 35 -0.78 17.85 -2.17
CA THR A 35 0.13 17.28 -1.18
C THR A 35 1.01 16.26 -1.87
N VAL A 36 2.32 16.51 -1.90
CA VAL A 36 3.33 15.59 -2.45
C VAL A 36 3.86 14.72 -1.32
N LEU A 37 3.85 13.41 -1.52
CA LEU A 37 4.47 12.45 -0.61
C LEU A 37 5.94 12.29 -0.99
N VAL A 38 6.85 12.69 -0.11
CA VAL A 38 8.29 12.78 -0.45
C VAL A 38 8.99 11.44 -0.27
N ASN A 39 8.71 10.73 0.84
CA ASN A 39 9.41 9.50 1.22
C ASN A 39 8.51 8.25 1.16
N ILE A 40 7.47 8.26 0.32
CA ILE A 40 6.53 7.14 0.23
C ILE A 40 7.20 5.86 -0.27
N GLU A 41 8.23 5.95 -1.11
CA GLU A 41 8.97 4.79 -1.62
C GLU A 41 9.77 4.08 -0.52
N GLU A 42 10.35 4.83 0.41
CA GLU A 42 11.07 4.27 1.56
C GLU A 42 10.11 3.52 2.50
N ILE A 43 8.91 4.08 2.70
CA ILE A 43 7.83 3.44 3.47
C ILE A 43 7.35 2.19 2.74
N ALA A 44 7.11 2.28 1.44
CA ALA A 44 6.66 1.18 0.59
C ALA A 44 7.65 0.01 0.63
N ARG A 45 8.96 0.30 0.52
CA ARG A 45 10.05 -0.68 0.68
C ARG A 45 10.08 -1.31 2.07
N SER A 46 9.84 -0.53 3.12
CA SER A 46 9.77 -1.06 4.51
C SER A 46 8.57 -1.99 4.73
N LEU A 47 7.51 -1.81 3.92
CA LEU A 47 6.27 -2.57 3.99
C LEU A 47 6.21 -3.73 2.97
N ASP A 48 7.22 -3.87 2.10
CA ASP A 48 7.26 -4.85 1.01
C ASP A 48 6.02 -4.72 0.10
N ARG A 49 5.65 -3.48 -0.25
CA ARG A 49 4.49 -3.15 -1.08
C ARG A 49 4.84 -2.09 -2.11
N ASP A 50 4.08 -2.09 -3.20
CA ASP A 50 4.18 -1.07 -4.23
C ASP A 50 3.67 0.30 -3.71
N PRO A 51 4.40 1.40 -3.96
CA PRO A 51 4.03 2.75 -3.51
C PRO A 51 2.76 3.31 -4.19
N LYS A 52 2.42 2.86 -5.40
CA LYS A 52 1.18 3.23 -6.11
C LYS A 52 -0.02 2.68 -5.34
N HIS A 53 0.05 1.46 -4.83
CA HIS A 53 -1.01 0.88 -3.98
C HIS A 53 -1.27 1.72 -2.74
N ILE A 54 -0.21 2.13 -2.04
CA ILE A 54 -0.34 2.96 -0.83
C ILE A 54 -0.94 4.32 -1.19
N THR A 55 -0.41 4.98 -2.22
CA THR A 55 -0.91 6.29 -2.69
C THR A 55 -2.38 6.22 -3.07
N LYS A 56 -2.79 5.13 -3.73
CA LYS A 56 -4.18 4.92 -4.12
C LYS A 56 -5.08 4.67 -2.92
N TYR A 57 -4.62 3.97 -1.90
CA TYR A 57 -5.36 3.82 -0.64
C TYR A 57 -5.59 5.17 0.03
N LEU A 58 -4.55 5.99 0.12
CA LEU A 58 -4.62 7.33 0.71
C LEU A 58 -5.64 8.21 -0.03
N SER A 59 -5.68 8.14 -1.37
CA SER A 59 -6.68 8.85 -2.18
C SER A 59 -8.12 8.44 -1.80
N TYR A 60 -8.34 7.16 -1.50
CA TYR A 60 -9.65 6.63 -1.12
C TYR A 60 -10.06 7.07 0.30
N ASP A 61 -9.19 6.88 1.31
CA ASP A 61 -9.51 7.23 2.70
C ASP A 61 -9.68 8.76 2.87
N LEU A 62 -8.91 9.56 2.12
CA LEU A 62 -9.02 11.02 2.12
C LEU A 62 -10.14 11.54 1.20
N GLY A 63 -10.76 10.69 0.38
CA GLY A 63 -11.81 11.07 -0.55
C GLY A 63 -11.36 12.03 -1.66
N THR A 64 -10.09 11.93 -2.08
CA THR A 64 -9.47 12.83 -3.06
C THR A 64 -8.92 12.05 -4.26
N LEU A 65 -8.57 12.78 -5.33
CA LEU A 65 -7.88 12.19 -6.47
C LEU A 65 -6.37 12.19 -6.21
N SER A 66 -5.69 11.14 -6.66
CA SER A 66 -4.23 11.06 -6.68
C SER A 66 -3.70 11.08 -8.10
N SER A 67 -2.47 11.57 -8.24
CA SER A 67 -1.67 11.54 -9.46
C SER A 67 -0.33 10.91 -9.12
N VAL A 68 0.08 9.92 -9.91
CA VAL A 68 1.35 9.22 -9.77
C VAL A 68 2.12 9.50 -11.05
N ASP A 69 3.34 10.00 -10.89
CA ASP A 69 4.30 10.21 -11.97
C ASP A 69 5.44 9.21 -11.75
N GLU A 70 5.38 8.09 -12.47
CA GLU A 70 6.29 6.97 -12.32
C GLU A 70 7.70 7.31 -12.79
N VAL A 71 7.82 8.16 -13.82
CA VAL A 71 9.11 8.58 -14.40
C VAL A 71 9.93 9.36 -13.38
N ASN A 72 9.27 10.19 -12.58
CA ASN A 72 9.92 11.04 -11.58
C ASN A 72 9.74 10.53 -10.14
N ALA A 73 9.21 9.32 -9.94
CA ALA A 73 8.91 8.78 -8.61
C ALA A 73 8.09 9.75 -7.73
N LYS A 74 7.17 10.52 -8.34
CA LYS A 74 6.44 11.59 -7.66
C LYS A 74 4.99 11.20 -7.41
N TYR A 75 4.64 11.10 -6.13
CA TYR A 75 3.32 10.70 -5.68
C TYR A 75 2.57 11.90 -5.10
N ILE A 76 1.42 12.22 -5.68
CA ILE A 76 0.67 13.45 -5.40
C ILE A 76 -0.77 13.11 -5.03
N ILE A 77 -1.27 13.75 -3.98
CA ILE A 77 -2.67 13.71 -3.56
C ILE A 77 -3.25 15.12 -3.66
N ASN A 78 -4.41 15.26 -4.29
CA ASN A 78 -5.08 16.55 -4.39
C ASN A 78 -5.60 17.00 -3.02
N GLY A 79 -5.52 18.31 -2.76
CA GLY A 79 -5.92 18.89 -1.48
C GLY A 79 -4.75 19.15 -0.54
N SER A 80 -5.08 19.78 0.58
CA SER A 80 -4.14 20.14 1.65
C SER A 80 -4.25 19.13 2.79
N HIS A 81 -3.29 18.21 2.88
CA HIS A 81 -3.26 17.18 3.92
C HIS A 81 -2.02 17.37 4.79
N THR A 82 -2.21 17.38 6.11
CA THR A 82 -1.10 17.44 7.06
C THR A 82 -0.42 16.06 7.17
N ALA A 83 0.87 16.05 7.53
CA ALA A 83 1.62 14.81 7.73
C ALA A 83 0.90 13.86 8.69
N GLU A 84 0.36 14.37 9.80
CA GLU A 84 -0.36 13.60 10.81
C GLU A 84 -1.57 12.86 10.25
N LYS A 85 -2.36 13.51 9.39
CA LYS A 85 -3.53 12.89 8.76
C LYS A 85 -3.12 11.78 7.81
N VAL A 86 -2.13 12.05 6.97
CA VAL A 86 -1.60 11.06 6.02
C VAL A 86 -1.01 9.87 6.78
N GLN A 87 -0.26 10.11 7.86
CA GLN A 87 0.31 9.07 8.71
C GLN A 87 -0.79 8.19 9.33
N ALA A 88 -1.88 8.79 9.83
CA ALA A 88 -3.02 8.04 10.35
C ALA A 88 -3.67 7.15 9.28
N CYS A 89 -3.79 7.64 8.04
CA CYS A 89 -4.28 6.84 6.91
C CYS A 89 -3.33 5.68 6.57
N ILE A 90 -2.01 5.89 6.60
CA ILE A 90 -1.02 4.82 6.39
C ILE A 90 -1.17 3.73 7.47
N PHE A 91 -1.38 4.10 8.73
CA PHE A 91 -1.61 3.10 9.78
C PHE A 91 -2.87 2.26 9.54
N LYS A 92 -3.96 2.86 9.04
CA LYS A 92 -5.16 2.09 8.65
C LYS A 92 -4.85 1.13 7.50
N PHE A 93 -4.08 1.57 6.50
CA PHE A 93 -3.65 0.70 5.40
C PHE A 93 -2.86 -0.51 5.92
N ILE A 94 -1.89 -0.26 6.80
CA ILE A 94 -1.07 -1.31 7.42
C ILE A 94 -1.96 -2.29 8.18
N GLU A 95 -2.91 -1.78 8.96
CA GLU A 95 -3.82 -2.61 9.71
C GLU A 95 -4.74 -3.46 8.81
N GLU A 96 -5.20 -2.95 7.68
CA GLU A 96 -6.14 -3.65 6.79
C GLU A 96 -5.45 -4.62 5.82
N PHE A 97 -4.29 -4.25 5.26
CA PHE A 97 -3.68 -4.95 4.11
C PHE A 97 -2.31 -5.59 4.39
N ILE A 98 -1.66 -5.25 5.51
CA ILE A 98 -0.28 -5.70 5.78
C ILE A 98 -0.25 -6.62 7.00
N LEU A 99 -0.78 -6.18 8.13
CA LEU A 99 -0.70 -6.96 9.37
C LEU A 99 -1.61 -8.19 9.29
N CYS A 100 -1.04 -9.35 9.61
CA CYS A 100 -1.83 -10.57 9.70
C CYS A 100 -2.84 -10.51 10.87
N LYS A 101 -4.10 -10.89 10.59
CA LYS A 101 -5.18 -10.93 11.60
C LYS A 101 -5.22 -12.20 12.45
N SER A 102 -4.40 -13.21 12.13
CA SER A 102 -4.46 -14.52 12.78
C SER A 102 -3.28 -14.86 13.69
N CYS A 103 -2.20 -14.06 13.65
CA CYS A 103 -1.00 -14.25 14.47
C CYS A 103 -0.67 -12.97 15.23
N GLU A 104 0.56 -12.86 15.75
CA GLU A 104 1.14 -11.69 16.44
C GLU A 104 1.35 -10.47 15.52
N ARG A 105 0.42 -10.24 14.58
CA ARG A 105 0.42 -9.10 13.65
C ARG A 105 1.72 -8.99 12.86
N ASN A 106 2.20 -10.11 12.32
CA ASN A 106 3.36 -10.09 11.45
C ASN A 106 3.06 -9.29 10.16
N PRO A 107 3.92 -8.32 9.78
CA PRO A 107 3.73 -7.52 8.56
C PRO A 107 4.12 -8.28 7.28
N GLU A 108 4.95 -9.33 7.37
CA GLU A 108 5.38 -10.10 6.19
C GLU A 108 4.26 -11.02 5.70
N THR A 109 3.52 -10.52 4.71
CA THR A 109 2.36 -11.21 4.14
C THR A 109 2.38 -11.08 2.62
N VAL A 110 1.77 -12.03 1.92
CA VAL A 110 1.64 -12.06 0.46
C VAL A 110 0.17 -11.93 0.11
N LEU A 111 -0.16 -11.00 -0.78
CA LEU A 111 -1.52 -10.80 -1.29
C LEU A 111 -1.68 -11.56 -2.60
N PHE A 112 -2.82 -12.22 -2.77
CA PHE A 112 -3.18 -12.95 -3.99
C PHE A 112 -4.70 -12.97 -4.15
N THR A 113 -5.20 -13.20 -5.35
CA THR A 113 -6.64 -13.33 -5.58
C THR A 113 -7.11 -14.76 -5.41
N ASP A 114 -8.34 -14.90 -4.94
CA ASP A 114 -9.04 -16.20 -4.98
C ASP A 114 -9.24 -16.65 -6.44
N ALA A 115 -9.45 -17.95 -6.67
CA ALA A 115 -9.55 -18.53 -8.02
C ALA A 115 -10.62 -17.88 -8.92
N ASN A 116 -11.62 -17.23 -8.31
CA ASN A 116 -12.68 -16.52 -9.02
C ASN A 116 -12.43 -15.00 -9.17
N ARG A 117 -11.27 -14.47 -8.75
CA ARG A 117 -10.94 -13.03 -8.68
C ARG A 117 -11.99 -12.16 -7.98
N LYS A 118 -12.74 -12.73 -7.03
CA LYS A 118 -13.79 -12.00 -6.28
C LYS A 118 -13.29 -11.43 -4.96
N HIS A 119 -12.32 -12.08 -4.35
CA HIS A 119 -11.82 -11.74 -3.03
C HIS A 119 -10.30 -11.69 -3.05
N ILE A 120 -9.75 -10.74 -2.30
CA ILE A 120 -8.32 -10.65 -2.04
C ILE A 120 -8.05 -11.53 -0.82
N GLN A 121 -7.08 -12.43 -0.97
CA GLN A 121 -6.59 -13.28 0.10
C GLN A 121 -5.17 -12.85 0.48
N GLN A 122 -4.84 -13.05 1.75
CA GLN A 122 -3.56 -12.71 2.34
C GLN A 122 -2.99 -13.96 3.01
N ARG A 123 -1.80 -14.40 2.59
CA ARG A 123 -1.05 -15.51 3.19
C ARG A 123 0.05 -14.94 4.07
N CYS A 124 0.09 -15.32 5.33
CA CYS A 124 1.13 -14.88 6.25
C CYS A 124 2.37 -15.80 6.14
N LYS A 125 3.58 -15.21 6.00
CA LYS A 125 4.83 -15.99 5.96
C LYS A 125 5.17 -16.63 7.31
N ALA A 126 4.72 -16.03 8.43
CA ALA A 126 5.01 -16.54 9.77
C ALA A 126 4.09 -17.71 10.21
N CYS A 127 2.77 -17.59 10.01
CA CYS A 127 1.81 -18.59 10.49
C CYS A 127 1.18 -19.46 9.38
N GLY A 128 1.42 -19.16 8.11
CA GLY A 128 0.89 -19.90 6.96
C GLY A 128 -0.62 -19.77 6.73
N LYS A 129 -1.37 -19.13 7.65
CA LYS A 129 -2.82 -18.96 7.52
C LYS A 129 -3.16 -18.00 6.39
N ILE A 130 -4.24 -18.33 5.70
CA ILE A 130 -4.83 -17.52 4.64
C ILE A 130 -6.04 -16.78 5.22
N ASN A 131 -6.03 -15.46 5.11
CA ASN A 131 -7.13 -14.59 5.51
C ASN A 131 -7.76 -13.93 4.29
N THR A 132 -9.07 -13.73 4.32
CA THR A 132 -9.78 -12.97 3.29
C THR A 132 -9.91 -11.51 3.72
N ILE A 133 -9.40 -10.60 2.90
CA ILE A 133 -9.53 -9.15 3.13
C ILE A 133 -10.90 -8.68 2.63
N LYS A 134 -11.57 -7.82 3.40
CA LYS A 134 -12.87 -7.26 3.00
C LYS A 134 -12.67 -6.22 1.88
N THR A 135 -13.09 -6.58 0.67
CA THR A 135 -12.97 -5.74 -0.53
C THR A 135 -14.06 -4.66 -0.64
N GLN A 136 -14.31 -3.88 0.42
CA GLN A 136 -15.30 -2.78 0.34
C GLN A 136 -14.71 -1.48 -0.24
N ASN A 137 -13.37 -1.40 -0.33
CA ASN A 137 -12.66 -0.19 -0.73
C ASN A 137 -12.38 -0.19 -2.24
N LYS A 138 -12.35 0.99 -2.89
CA LYS A 138 -12.04 1.12 -4.34
C LYS A 138 -10.67 0.52 -4.70
N LEU A 139 -9.71 0.55 -3.76
CA LEU A 139 -8.42 -0.12 -3.87
C LEU A 139 -8.56 -1.62 -4.13
N GLY A 140 -9.52 -2.27 -3.46
CA GLY A 140 -9.74 -3.69 -3.63
C GLY A 140 -10.08 -4.08 -5.06
N LYS A 141 -10.78 -3.22 -5.81
CA LYS A 141 -11.06 -3.48 -7.24
C LYS A 141 -9.82 -3.36 -8.13
N ILE A 142 -8.85 -2.53 -7.74
CA ILE A 142 -7.61 -2.33 -8.47
C ILE A 142 -6.68 -3.52 -8.20
N LEU A 143 -6.50 -3.86 -6.92
CA LEU A 143 -5.74 -5.03 -6.51
C LEU A 143 -6.29 -6.34 -7.10
N LEU A 144 -7.61 -6.49 -7.24
CA LEU A 144 -8.21 -7.66 -7.89
C LEU A 144 -7.81 -7.81 -9.37
N LYS A 145 -7.40 -6.73 -10.04
CA LYS A 145 -6.96 -6.76 -11.44
C LYS A 145 -5.46 -6.99 -11.56
N GLU A 146 -4.68 -6.43 -10.64
CA GLU A 146 -3.22 -6.42 -10.67
C GLU A 146 -2.59 -7.63 -9.98
N LEU A 147 -3.26 -8.24 -8.99
CA LEU A 147 -2.71 -9.38 -8.25
C LEU A 147 -2.87 -10.72 -9.02
N PRO A 148 -1.88 -11.63 -8.89
CA PRO A 148 -1.95 -12.96 -9.49
C PRO A 148 -2.99 -13.84 -8.77
N ASP A 149 -3.60 -14.75 -9.54
CA ASP A 149 -4.50 -15.76 -8.97
C ASP A 149 -3.75 -16.76 -8.12
N LYS A 150 -4.45 -17.35 -7.13
CA LYS A 150 -3.87 -18.37 -6.24
C LYS A 150 -3.07 -19.45 -6.98
N ALA A 151 -3.63 -19.96 -8.08
CA ALA A 151 -2.98 -20.99 -8.90
C ALA A 151 -1.69 -20.50 -9.59
N GLU A 152 -1.58 -19.21 -9.87
CA GLU A 152 -0.39 -18.56 -10.43
C GLU A 152 0.62 -18.27 -9.32
N SER A 153 0.17 -17.75 -8.16
CA SER A 153 1.01 -17.51 -6.98
C SER A 153 1.67 -18.78 -6.41
N ASP A 154 1.03 -19.94 -6.55
CA ASP A 154 1.60 -21.23 -6.10
C ASP A 154 2.57 -21.84 -7.15
N ARG A 155 2.65 -21.27 -8.37
CA ARG A 155 3.53 -21.73 -9.47
C ARG A 155 4.73 -20.82 -9.72
N LEU A 156 4.70 -19.57 -9.23
CA LEU A 156 5.78 -18.60 -9.37
C LEU A 156 6.91 -18.93 -8.38
N GLU A 157 8.14 -19.03 -8.88
CA GLU A 157 9.31 -19.08 -8.02
C GLU A 157 9.61 -17.66 -7.48
N PRO A 158 10.37 -17.51 -6.37
CA PRO A 158 10.67 -16.20 -5.77
C PRO A 158 11.29 -15.17 -6.74
N GLN A 159 11.86 -15.63 -7.84
CA GLN A 159 12.58 -14.87 -8.86
C GLN A 159 11.64 -14.16 -9.83
N ASP A 160 10.41 -14.67 -10.00
CA ASP A 160 9.45 -14.17 -11.00
C ASP A 160 8.67 -12.92 -10.54
N PHE A 161 8.77 -12.54 -9.25
CA PHE A 161 8.11 -11.35 -8.72
C PHE A 161 8.80 -10.05 -9.14
N GLU A 162 10.11 -10.06 -9.46
CA GLU A 162 10.87 -8.86 -9.85
C GLU A 162 10.60 -8.43 -11.30
N GLU A 163 10.19 -9.35 -12.19
CA GLU A 163 9.89 -9.04 -13.60
C GLU A 163 8.44 -8.57 -13.83
N MET A 164 7.58 -8.62 -12.81
CA MET A 164 6.15 -8.29 -12.93
C MET A 164 5.86 -6.78 -12.79
N ASP A 165 6.84 -5.98 -12.39
CA ASP A 165 6.74 -4.50 -12.29
C ASP A 165 6.79 -3.78 -13.65
N ASP A 166 7.15 -4.49 -14.74
CA ASP A 166 7.28 -3.92 -16.10
C ASP A 166 5.99 -3.96 -16.94
N PHE A 167 4.85 -4.35 -16.37
CA PHE A 167 3.58 -4.23 -17.10
C PHE A 167 3.11 -2.77 -17.06
N GLU A 168 3.52 -1.96 -18.04
CA GLU A 168 2.95 -0.64 -18.32
C GLU A 168 1.41 -0.76 -18.41
N VAL A 169 0.73 -0.43 -17.31
CA VAL A 169 -0.72 -0.26 -17.32
C VAL A 169 -0.98 1.15 -17.82
N ASP A 170 -1.13 1.27 -19.14
CA ASP A 170 -1.62 2.48 -19.79
C ASP A 170 -2.99 2.87 -19.19
N TYR A 171 -2.97 3.74 -18.19
CA TYR A 171 -4.17 4.42 -17.70
C TYR A 171 -4.54 5.50 -18.71
N ALA A 172 -5.10 5.06 -19.84
CA ALA A 172 -5.79 5.95 -20.76
C ALA A 172 -7.01 6.55 -20.05
N PHE A 173 -6.87 7.80 -19.59
CA PHE A 173 -7.98 8.65 -19.20
C PHE A 173 -8.93 8.79 -20.39
N GLY A 174 -10.17 8.35 -20.20
CA GLY A 174 -11.24 8.54 -21.17
C GLY A 174 -11.43 10.02 -21.50
N LYS A 175 -11.57 10.30 -22.81
CA LYS A 175 -12.26 11.49 -23.32
C LYS A 175 -13.74 11.44 -22.98
#